data_AF-A0A4P9WT07-F1
#
_entry.id   AF-A0A4P9WT07-F1
#
_cell.length_a   1.000
_cell.length_b   1.000
_cell.length_c   1.000
_cell.angle_alpha   90.00
_cell.angle_beta   90.00
_cell.angle_gamma   90.00
#
_symmetry.space_group_name_H-M   'P 1'
#
loop_
_entity.id
_entity.type
_entity.pdbx_description
1 polymer ?
#
loop_
_entity_poly.entity_id
_entity_poly.type
_entity_poly.pdbx_seq_one_letter_code
_entity_poly.pdbx_strand_id
1 'polypeptide(L)'
;ENNGVNLWWWCFFMANSIFNQTGITLLDDSLFAFRNTTALLVWMSVVLLLGYTAFPIALRLIVKFLAWYNRNDVYQARVYNYLLQYPRRCFTHLFPAADNRYLVIVLLLLNIGQFIASLAIEYRAADFGKGSWYLHVFQSIATRHGGFQVVTFGLLHPAMVWIYIAAMYVSSTYPLTIAIRRSMRY
;
A
#
# COMPACT_ATOMS: atom_id res chain seq x y z
N GLU A 1 16.95 -11.47 -20.71
CA GLU A 1 17.08 -12.94 -20.78
C GLU A 1 15.76 -13.60 -20.35
N ASN A 2 15.46 -14.81 -20.85
CA ASN A 2 14.32 -15.60 -20.39
C ASN A 2 14.69 -16.28 -19.06
N ASN A 3 14.21 -15.77 -17.93
CA ASN A 3 14.45 -16.34 -16.60
C ASN A 3 13.84 -17.76 -16.38
N GLY A 4 13.43 -18.48 -17.43
CA GLY A 4 12.85 -19.82 -17.30
C GLY A 4 11.54 -19.90 -16.51
N VAL A 5 11.01 -18.75 -16.05
CA VAL A 5 9.80 -18.69 -15.24
C VAL A 5 8.58 -18.67 -16.15
N ASN A 6 7.65 -19.59 -15.90
CA ASN A 6 6.35 -19.57 -16.57
C ASN A 6 5.61 -18.26 -16.22
N LEU A 7 5.14 -17.54 -17.24
CA LEU A 7 4.45 -16.26 -17.08
C LEU A 7 3.24 -16.35 -16.13
N TRP A 8 2.43 -17.40 -16.23
CA TRP A 8 1.25 -17.59 -15.38
C TRP A 8 1.63 -17.78 -13.92
N TRP A 9 2.70 -18.53 -13.66
CA TRP A 9 3.24 -18.72 -12.32
C TRP A 9 3.80 -17.41 -11.76
N TRP A 10 4.53 -16.65 -12.58
CA TRP A 10 5.06 -15.36 -12.19
C TRP A 10 3.94 -14.38 -11.81
N CYS A 11 2.89 -14.27 -12.63
CA CYS A 11 1.73 -13.41 -12.35
C CYS A 11 1.04 -13.80 -11.04
N PHE A 12 0.79 -15.09 -10.82
CA PHE A 12 0.15 -15.58 -9.60
C PHE A 12 0.99 -15.29 -8.36
N PHE A 13 2.30 -15.61 -8.42
CA PHE A 13 3.21 -15.39 -7.31
C PHE A 13 3.36 -13.89 -6.99
N MET A 14 3.58 -13.06 -8.01
CA MET A 14 3.73 -11.62 -7.84
C MET A 14 2.47 -10.97 -7.30
N ALA A 15 1.28 -11.37 -7.75
CA ALA A 15 0.02 -10.87 -7.22
C ALA A 15 -0.10 -11.15 -5.71
N ASN A 16 0.22 -12.38 -5.28
CA ASN A 16 0.21 -12.74 -3.86
C ASN A 16 1.29 -12.00 -3.05
N SER A 17 2.50 -11.89 -3.60
CA SER A 17 3.63 -11.21 -2.95
C SER A 17 3.35 -9.73 -2.74
N ILE A 18 2.79 -9.04 -3.75
CA ILE A 18 2.47 -7.62 -3.71
C ILE A 18 1.31 -7.35 -2.75
N PHE A 19 0.26 -8.18 -2.80
CA PHE A 19 -0.90 -8.04 -1.91
C PHE A 19 -0.52 -8.23 -0.44
N ASN A 20 0.30 -9.25 -0.15
CA ASN A 20 0.80 -9.49 1.21
C ASN A 20 1.99 -8.60 1.59
N GLN A 21 2.53 -7.81 0.66
CA GLN A 21 3.71 -6.97 0.86
C GLN A 21 4.90 -7.75 1.42
N THR A 22 5.25 -8.85 0.76
CA THR A 22 6.37 -9.70 1.22
C THR A 22 7.73 -9.23 0.71
N GLY A 23 7.76 -8.44 -0.37
CA GLY A 23 8.99 -8.01 -1.03
C GLY A 23 9.75 -9.10 -1.79
N ILE A 24 9.19 -10.30 -1.88
CA ILE A 24 9.83 -11.44 -2.55
C ILE A 24 9.43 -11.45 -4.02
N THR A 25 10.42 -11.55 -4.90
CA THR A 25 10.24 -11.65 -6.35
C THR A 25 10.86 -12.95 -6.87
N LEU A 26 10.29 -13.49 -7.95
CA LEU A 26 10.87 -14.62 -8.68
C LEU A 26 12.05 -14.21 -9.58
N LEU A 27 12.22 -12.91 -9.81
CA LEU A 27 13.32 -12.33 -10.56
C LEU A 27 14.41 -11.85 -9.59
N ASP A 28 15.67 -12.08 -9.96
CA ASP A 28 16.84 -11.65 -9.19
C ASP A 28 16.92 -10.12 -9.06
N ASP A 29 16.43 -9.40 -10.07
CA ASP A 29 16.51 -7.94 -10.16
C ASP A 29 15.22 -7.23 -9.69
N SER A 30 14.47 -7.86 -8.78
CA SER A 30 13.19 -7.37 -8.25
C SER A 30 12.24 -6.87 -9.36
N LEU A 31 11.85 -5.59 -9.31
CA LEU A 31 11.03 -4.93 -10.34
C LEU A 31 11.83 -3.95 -11.20
N PHE A 32 13.15 -3.92 -11.09
CA PHE A 32 14.01 -3.03 -11.88
C PHE A 32 13.85 -3.28 -13.39
N ALA A 33 13.78 -4.55 -13.79
CA ALA A 33 13.52 -4.96 -15.18
C ALA A 33 12.20 -4.40 -15.74
N PHE A 34 11.21 -4.12 -14.87
CA PHE A 34 9.91 -3.63 -15.26
C PHE A 34 9.78 -2.10 -15.21
N ARG A 35 10.86 -1.36 -14.92
CA ARG A 35 10.82 0.10 -14.77
C ARG A 35 10.20 0.85 -15.95
N ASN A 36 10.30 0.33 -17.17
CA ASN A 36 9.75 0.96 -18.37
C ASN A 36 8.26 0.63 -18.60
N THR A 37 7.66 -0.25 -17.79
CA THR A 37 6.29 -0.75 -17.98
C THR A 37 5.32 -0.02 -17.07
N THR A 38 4.94 1.20 -17.44
CA THR A 38 4.09 2.09 -16.63
C THR A 38 2.79 1.42 -16.17
N ALA A 39 2.09 0.72 -17.06
CA ALA A 39 0.81 0.08 -16.74
C ALA A 39 0.95 -0.96 -15.61
N LEU A 40 2.03 -1.74 -15.62
CA LEU A 40 2.29 -2.77 -14.62
C LEU A 40 2.62 -2.14 -13.25
N LEU A 41 3.47 -1.11 -13.21
CA LEU A 41 3.81 -0.42 -11.96
C LEU A 41 2.61 0.29 -11.35
N VAL A 42 1.79 0.94 -12.17
CA VAL A 42 0.57 1.59 -11.68
C VAL A 42 -0.38 0.55 -11.10
N TRP A 43 -0.60 -0.58 -11.79
CA TRP A 43 -1.44 -1.65 -11.27
C TRP A 43 -0.88 -2.22 -9.95
N MET A 44 0.41 -2.52 -9.91
CA MET A 44 1.08 -3.04 -8.71
C MET A 44 1.00 -2.06 -7.54
N SER A 45 1.14 -0.75 -7.76
CA SER A 45 1.00 0.25 -6.70
C SER A 45 -0.42 0.32 -6.12
N VAL A 46 -1.45 0.16 -6.96
CA VAL A 46 -2.85 0.07 -6.49
C VAL A 46 -3.06 -1.17 -5.62
N VAL A 47 -2.57 -2.34 -6.07
CA VAL A 47 -2.66 -3.59 -5.30
C VAL A 47 -1.88 -3.48 -3.99
N LEU A 48 -0.71 -2.86 -4.01
CA LEU A 48 0.14 -2.67 -2.84
C LEU A 48 -0.51 -1.75 -1.79
N LEU A 49 -1.19 -0.68 -2.24
CA LEU A 49 -2.01 0.15 -1.36
C LEU A 49 -3.18 -0.64 -0.74
N LEU A 50 -3.84 -1.50 -1.51
CA LEU A 50 -4.97 -2.32 -1.02
C LEU A 50 -4.56 -3.47 -0.10
N GLY A 51 -3.28 -3.83 -0.09
CA GLY A 51 -2.72 -4.91 0.71
C GLY A 51 -2.75 -4.64 2.22
N TYR A 52 -1.87 -5.31 2.96
CA TYR A 52 -1.79 -5.23 4.42
C TYR A 52 -1.77 -3.79 5.00
N THR A 53 -1.27 -2.78 4.27
CA THR A 53 -1.21 -1.38 4.74
C THR A 53 -2.57 -0.70 4.82
N ALA A 54 -3.45 -0.88 3.83
CA ALA A 54 -4.81 -0.34 3.86
C ALA A 54 -5.88 -1.41 4.05
N PHE A 55 -5.52 -2.63 4.45
CA PHE A 55 -6.47 -3.71 4.72
C PHE A 55 -7.65 -3.29 5.62
N PRO A 56 -7.47 -2.56 6.73
CA PRO A 56 -8.59 -2.08 7.54
C PRO A 56 -9.56 -1.14 6.79
N ILE A 57 -9.00 -0.31 5.90
CA ILE A 57 -9.74 0.66 5.08
C ILE A 57 -10.50 -0.07 3.98
N ALA A 58 -9.82 -0.98 3.27
CA ALA A 58 -10.38 -1.81 2.21
C ALA A 58 -11.53 -2.69 2.73
N LEU A 59 -11.33 -3.37 3.87
CA LEU A 59 -12.36 -4.20 4.50
C LEU A 59 -13.62 -3.39 4.81
N ARG A 60 -13.47 -2.16 5.33
CA ARG A 60 -14.61 -1.29 5.60
C ARG A 60 -15.35 -0.89 4.33
N LEU A 61 -14.62 -0.56 3.26
CA LEU A 61 -15.22 -0.21 1.97
C LEU A 61 -15.99 -1.40 1.39
N ILE A 62 -15.46 -2.61 1.51
CA ILE A 62 -16.13 -3.86 1.09
C ILE A 62 -17.43 -4.06 1.87
N VAL A 63 -17.41 -3.91 3.20
CA VAL A 63 -18.62 -4.04 4.03
C VAL A 63 -19.66 -2.98 3.68
N LYS A 64 -19.24 -1.73 3.45
CA LYS A 64 -20.14 -0.66 2.99
C LYS A 64 -20.72 -0.96 1.61
N PHE A 65 -19.92 -1.49 0.70
CA PHE A 65 -20.35 -1.86 -0.64
C PHE A 65 -21.37 -3.00 -0.58
N LEU A 66 -21.13 -4.03 0.23
CA LEU A 66 -22.08 -5.12 0.48
C LEU A 66 -23.38 -4.61 1.10
N ALA A 67 -23.30 -3.68 2.06
CA ALA A 67 -24.48 -3.05 2.66
C ALA A 67 -25.32 -2.26 1.63
N TRP A 68 -24.64 -1.60 0.69
CA TRP A 68 -25.29 -0.85 -0.39
C TRP A 68 -25.89 -1.78 -1.45
N TYR A 69 -25.17 -2.83 -1.84
CA TYR A 69 -25.60 -3.81 -2.82
C TYR A 69 -26.82 -4.61 -2.32
N ASN A 70 -26.79 -5.06 -1.06
CA ASN A 70 -27.88 -5.81 -0.44
C ASN A 70 -28.94 -4.90 0.22
N ARG A 71 -29.08 -3.64 -0.21
CA ARG A 71 -30.03 -2.68 0.38
C ARG A 71 -31.49 -3.11 0.26
N ASN A 72 -31.82 -3.91 -0.76
CA ASN A 72 -33.17 -4.40 -0.99
C ASN A 72 -33.58 -5.53 -0.03
N ASP A 73 -32.61 -6.20 0.61
CA ASP A 73 -32.87 -7.24 1.62
C ASP A 73 -32.73 -6.66 3.03
N VAL A 74 -33.86 -6.54 3.72
CA VAL A 74 -33.97 -5.96 5.07
C VAL A 74 -33.11 -6.71 6.09
N TYR A 75 -32.96 -8.04 5.94
CA TYR A 75 -32.18 -8.86 6.86
C TYR A 75 -30.68 -8.65 6.65
N GLN A 76 -30.21 -8.80 5.41
CA GLN A 76 -28.80 -8.59 5.03
C GLN A 76 -28.33 -7.18 5.35
N ALA A 77 -29.12 -6.16 4.98
CA ALA A 77 -28.79 -4.76 5.28
C ALA A 77 -28.67 -4.51 6.78
N ARG A 78 -29.50 -5.15 7.63
CA ARG A 78 -29.41 -5.02 9.08
C ARG A 78 -28.14 -5.66 9.63
N VAL A 79 -27.71 -6.81 9.10
CA VAL A 79 -26.47 -7.48 9.50
C VAL A 79 -25.24 -6.62 9.16
N TYR A 80 -25.15 -6.08 7.94
CA TYR A 80 -24.02 -5.21 7.57
C TYR A 80 -24.01 -3.88 8.32
N ASN A 81 -25.17 -3.29 8.58
CA ASN A 81 -25.26 -2.09 9.41
C ASN A 81 -24.88 -2.38 10.87
N TYR A 82 -25.24 -3.55 11.40
CA TYR A 82 -24.82 -3.99 12.73
C TYR A 82 -23.30 -4.19 12.81
N LEU A 83 -22.70 -4.83 11.79
CA LEU A 83 -21.23 -4.96 11.63
C LEU A 83 -20.53 -3.60 11.60
N LEU A 84 -21.12 -2.59 10.94
CA LEU A 84 -20.57 -1.23 10.89
C LEU A 84 -20.74 -0.45 12.20
N GLN A 85 -21.79 -0.74 12.98
CA GLN A 85 -22.07 -0.11 14.27
C GLN A 85 -21.24 -0.70 15.42
N TYR A 86 -21.03 -2.02 15.44
CA TYR A 86 -20.24 -2.72 16.48
C TYR A 86 -19.01 -3.43 15.89
N PRO A 87 -18.08 -2.68 15.28
CA PRO A 87 -17.04 -3.29 14.46
C PRO A 87 -16.08 -4.19 15.27
N ARG A 88 -15.87 -3.86 16.54
CA ARG A 88 -14.95 -4.56 17.45
C ARG A 88 -15.47 -5.86 18.04
N ARG A 89 -16.78 -6.12 17.99
CA ARG A 89 -17.35 -7.41 18.42
C ARG A 89 -17.21 -8.49 17.35
N CYS A 90 -16.97 -8.09 16.10
CA CYS A 90 -16.98 -9.00 14.95
C CYS A 90 -15.61 -9.13 14.28
N PHE A 91 -14.75 -8.09 14.31
CA PHE A 91 -13.41 -8.19 13.72
C PHE A 91 -12.41 -7.19 14.35
N THR A 92 -11.20 -7.65 14.69
CA THR A 92 -10.16 -6.84 15.33
C THR A 92 -9.64 -5.70 14.45
N HIS A 93 -9.63 -5.89 13.12
CA HIS A 93 -9.17 -4.87 12.16
C HIS A 93 -10.28 -3.93 11.67
N LEU A 94 -11.53 -4.10 12.09
CA LEU A 94 -12.60 -3.20 11.72
C LEU A 94 -12.61 -2.01 12.71
N PHE A 95 -12.07 -0.87 12.28
CA PHE A 95 -12.04 0.33 13.11
C PHE A 95 -13.37 1.10 13.08
N PRO A 96 -13.68 1.91 14.11
CA PRO A 96 -14.75 2.92 14.05
C PRO A 96 -14.54 3.95 12.93
N ALA A 97 -15.61 4.65 12.53
CA ALA A 97 -15.59 5.57 11.37
C ALA A 97 -14.59 6.72 11.49
N ALA A 98 -14.44 7.25 12.71
CA ALA A 98 -13.51 8.33 13.01
C ALA A 98 -12.06 7.88 12.86
N ASP A 99 -11.69 6.73 13.45
CA ASP A 99 -10.32 6.21 13.39
C ASP A 99 -9.92 5.79 11.98
N ASN A 100 -10.84 5.22 11.20
CA ASN A 100 -10.57 4.89 9.80
C ASN A 100 -10.26 6.12 8.94
N ARG A 101 -10.96 7.25 9.17
CA ARG A 101 -10.65 8.51 8.48
C ARG A 101 -9.26 9.04 8.86
N TYR A 102 -8.90 8.95 10.14
CA TYR A 102 -7.56 9.32 10.60
C TYR A 102 -6.47 8.46 9.93
N LEU A 103 -6.66 7.14 9.86
CA LEU A 103 -5.74 6.23 9.17
C LEU A 103 -5.57 6.58 7.69
N VAL A 104 -6.67 6.87 6.98
CA VAL A 104 -6.63 7.29 5.57
C VAL A 104 -5.83 8.59 5.40
N ILE A 105 -6.07 9.59 6.25
CA ILE A 105 -5.38 10.88 6.18
C ILE A 105 -3.88 10.71 6.42
N VAL A 106 -3.49 9.97 7.46
CA VAL A 106 -2.07 9.72 7.77
C VAL A 106 -1.40 8.93 6.63
N LEU A 107 -2.08 7.90 6.09
CA LEU A 107 -1.57 7.10 4.98
C LEU A 107 -1.28 7.99 3.76
N LEU A 108 -2.22 8.87 3.41
CA LEU A 108 -2.08 9.81 2.28
C LEU A 108 -0.97 10.83 2.52
N LEU A 109 -0.93 11.47 3.68
CA LEU A 109 0.09 12.48 4.01
C LEU A 109 1.50 11.90 3.91
N LEU A 110 1.71 10.69 4.45
CA LEU A 110 3.02 10.06 4.40
C LEU A 110 3.42 9.68 2.97
N ASN A 111 2.51 9.10 2.17
CA ASN A 111 2.83 8.74 0.78
C ASN A 111 3.07 9.98 -0.10
N ILE A 112 2.23 11.01 0.02
CA ILE A 112 2.36 12.26 -0.74
C ILE A 112 3.65 12.99 -0.33
N GLY A 113 3.96 13.05 0.96
CA GLY A 113 5.20 13.64 1.46
C GLY A 113 6.44 12.96 0.90
N GLN A 114 6.47 11.62 0.89
CA GLN A 114 7.56 10.84 0.29
C GLN A 114 7.66 11.06 -1.21
N PHE A 115 6.52 11.11 -1.92
CA PHE A 115 6.49 11.37 -3.35
C PHE A 115 7.08 12.73 -3.69
N ILE A 116 6.66 13.80 -2.99
CA ILE A 116 7.19 15.15 -3.19
C ILE A 116 8.69 15.20 -2.88
N ALA A 117 9.12 14.59 -1.77
CA ALA A 117 10.54 14.53 -1.40
C ALA A 117 11.37 13.81 -2.48
N SER A 118 10.87 12.69 -3.00
CA SER A 118 11.54 11.93 -4.06
C SER A 118 11.64 12.74 -5.35
N LEU A 119 10.60 13.50 -5.71
CA LEU A 119 10.61 14.35 -6.90
C LEU A 119 11.59 15.52 -6.77
N ALA A 120 11.68 16.12 -5.58
CA ALA A 120 12.55 17.25 -5.32
C ALA A 120 14.04 16.86 -5.26
N ILE A 121 14.36 15.75 -4.60
CA ILE A 121 15.75 15.32 -4.37
C ILE A 121 16.32 14.61 -5.60
N GLU A 122 15.55 13.72 -6.22
CA GLU A 122 16.02 12.87 -7.32
C GLU A 122 15.76 13.49 -8.70
N TYR A 123 15.41 14.78 -8.79
CA TYR A 123 15.10 15.46 -10.06
C TYR A 123 16.21 15.34 -11.13
N ARG A 124 17.48 15.24 -10.68
CA ARG A 124 18.66 15.16 -11.55
C ARG A 124 19.24 13.75 -11.68
N ALA A 125 18.67 12.76 -11.00
CA ALA A 125 19.19 11.40 -11.02
C ALA A 125 18.91 10.73 -12.36
N ALA A 126 19.92 10.03 -12.90
CA ALA A 126 19.82 9.38 -14.20
C ALA A 126 18.82 8.21 -14.21
N ASP A 127 18.66 7.52 -13.06
CA ASP A 127 17.82 6.32 -12.96
C ASP A 127 16.33 6.59 -12.98
N PHE A 128 15.89 7.76 -12.50
CA PHE A 128 14.47 8.11 -12.54
C PHE A 128 14.02 8.58 -13.93
N GLY A 129 14.95 8.94 -14.83
CA GLY A 129 14.61 9.39 -16.19
C GLY A 129 13.76 10.66 -16.23
N LYS A 130 13.91 11.49 -17.26
CA LYS A 130 13.05 12.67 -17.41
C LYS A 130 11.62 12.22 -17.76
N GLY A 131 10.67 12.43 -16.84
CA GLY A 131 9.24 12.16 -17.06
C GLY A 131 8.67 10.91 -16.39
N SER A 132 9.45 10.18 -15.59
CA SER A 132 8.99 8.93 -14.96
C SER A 132 8.36 9.15 -13.58
N TRP A 133 7.37 10.04 -13.49
CA TRP A 133 6.64 10.33 -12.25
C TRP A 133 6.05 9.06 -11.59
N TYR A 134 5.71 8.06 -12.38
CA TYR A 134 5.17 6.77 -11.92
C TYR A 134 6.20 5.95 -11.11
N LEU A 135 7.50 6.10 -11.36
CA LEU A 135 8.56 5.46 -10.58
C LEU A 135 8.61 6.03 -9.16
N HIS A 136 8.51 7.36 -9.05
CA HIS A 136 8.46 8.06 -7.77
C HIS A 136 7.22 7.66 -6.96
N VAL A 137 6.05 7.54 -7.62
CA VAL A 137 4.82 7.06 -6.97
C VAL A 137 5.00 5.63 -6.48
N PHE A 138 5.45 4.72 -7.35
CA PHE A 138 5.62 3.32 -7.00
C PHE A 138 6.59 3.16 -5.82
N GLN A 139 7.77 3.79 -5.90
CA GLN A 139 8.78 3.66 -4.85
C GLN A 139 8.30 4.25 -3.52
N SER A 140 7.61 5.40 -3.54
CA SER A 140 7.05 6.01 -2.33
C SER A 140 6.08 5.08 -1.61
N ILE A 141 5.24 4.37 -2.35
CA ILE A 141 4.29 3.40 -1.80
C ILE A 141 5.02 2.11 -1.37
N ALA A 142 5.92 1.58 -2.21
CA ALA A 142 6.62 0.31 -1.97
C ALA A 142 7.62 0.35 -0.81
N THR A 143 8.15 1.53 -0.46
CA THR A 143 9.05 1.68 0.70
C THR A 143 8.38 1.29 2.03
N ARG A 144 7.04 1.32 2.08
CA ARG A 144 6.28 0.99 3.29
C ARG A 144 5.86 -0.47 3.25
N HIS A 145 6.59 -1.33 3.93
CA HIS A 145 6.38 -2.79 4.01
C HIS A 145 6.43 -3.58 2.70
N GLY A 146 6.27 -2.94 1.53
CA GLY A 146 6.26 -3.60 0.24
C GLY A 146 7.56 -4.32 -0.09
N GLY A 147 8.71 -3.73 0.25
CA GLY A 147 10.03 -4.33 0.02
C GLY A 147 10.41 -4.44 -1.47
N PHE A 148 9.56 -3.99 -2.39
CA PHE A 148 9.85 -3.96 -3.82
C PHE A 148 10.68 -2.73 -4.18
N GLN A 149 11.66 -2.94 -5.04
CA GLN A 149 12.53 -1.89 -5.54
C GLN A 149 12.44 -1.83 -7.07
N VAL A 150 12.24 -0.63 -7.59
CA VAL A 150 12.34 -0.35 -9.03
C VAL A 150 13.61 0.42 -9.36
N VAL A 151 14.20 1.07 -8.35
CA VAL A 151 15.49 1.75 -8.45
C VAL A 151 16.41 1.24 -7.36
N THR A 152 17.68 1.07 -7.70
CA THR A 152 18.72 0.56 -6.80
C THR A 152 19.06 1.61 -5.75
N PHE A 153 18.90 1.28 -4.47
CA PHE A 153 19.19 2.18 -3.35
C PHE A 153 20.64 2.70 -3.33
N GLY A 154 21.60 1.98 -3.92
CA GLY A 154 23.00 2.40 -4.01
C GLY A 154 23.24 3.59 -4.94
N LEU A 155 22.30 3.91 -5.82
CA LEU A 155 22.39 5.03 -6.78
C LEU A 155 21.55 6.24 -6.36
N LEU A 156 20.78 6.12 -5.27
CA LEU A 156 19.98 7.21 -4.74
C LEU A 156 20.82 8.21 -3.96
N HIS A 157 20.35 9.45 -3.92
CA HIS A 157 20.96 10.48 -3.10
C HIS A 157 20.90 10.07 -1.61
N PRO A 158 21.97 10.23 -0.82
CA PRO A 158 22.00 9.82 0.59
C PRO A 158 20.85 10.39 1.42
N ALA A 159 20.42 11.63 1.12
CA ALA A 159 19.26 12.25 1.77
C ALA A 159 17.96 11.45 1.57
N MET A 160 17.75 10.86 0.38
CA MET A 160 16.57 10.08 0.08
C MET A 160 16.57 8.75 0.84
N VAL A 161 17.74 8.13 0.99
CA VAL A 161 17.93 6.91 1.80
C VAL A 161 17.50 7.15 3.25
N TRP A 162 17.91 8.28 3.86
CA TRP A 162 17.46 8.64 5.20
C TRP A 162 15.95 8.81 5.33
N ILE A 163 15.32 9.44 4.33
CA ILE A 163 13.84 9.60 4.29
C ILE A 163 13.15 8.23 4.19
N TYR A 164 13.69 7.32 3.39
CA TYR A 164 13.16 5.95 3.29
C TYR A 164 13.33 5.15 4.57
N ILE A 165 14.49 5.24 5.24
CA ILE A 165 14.70 4.61 6.56
C ILE A 165 13.67 5.15 7.56
N ALA A 166 13.51 6.47 7.63
CA ALA A 166 12.54 7.09 8.53
C ALA A 166 11.10 6.64 8.22
N ALA A 167 10.73 6.57 6.95
CA ALA A 167 9.40 6.13 6.54
C ALA A 167 9.13 4.65 6.84
N MET A 168 10.14 3.78 6.65
CA MET A 168 10.04 2.36 7.02
C MET A 168 9.83 2.19 8.52
N TYR A 169 10.52 2.98 9.34
CA TYR A 169 10.45 2.89 10.79
C TYR A 169 9.16 3.49 11.39
N VAL A 170 8.81 4.71 11.00
CA VAL A 170 7.70 5.49 11.59
C VAL A 170 6.34 5.01 11.08
N SER A 171 6.25 4.66 9.80
CA SER A 171 4.95 4.39 9.17
C SER A 171 4.38 3.02 9.51
N SER A 172 5.23 2.09 9.98
CA SER A 172 4.91 0.67 10.09
C SER A 172 4.00 0.30 11.27
N THR A 173 4.26 0.86 12.45
CA THR A 173 3.57 0.44 13.69
C THR A 173 2.75 1.55 14.33
N TYR A 174 3.07 2.82 14.03
CA TYR A 174 2.57 3.94 14.82
C TYR A 174 1.08 4.26 14.56
N PRO A 175 0.62 4.40 13.30
CA PRO A 175 -0.77 4.78 13.04
C PRO A 175 -1.77 3.70 13.47
N LEU A 176 -1.46 2.43 13.19
CA LEU A 176 -2.30 1.30 13.55
C LEU A 176 -2.38 1.12 15.07
N THR A 177 -1.25 1.18 15.77
CA THR A 177 -1.22 1.04 17.24
C THR A 177 -1.96 2.18 17.92
N ILE A 178 -1.84 3.42 17.42
CA ILE A 178 -2.61 4.57 17.93
C ILE A 178 -4.10 4.37 17.68
N ALA A 179 -4.52 3.92 16.50
CA ALA A 179 -5.92 3.65 16.20
C ALA A 179 -6.49 2.56 17.12
N ILE A 180 -5.74 1.50 17.41
CA ILE A 180 -6.11 0.45 18.36
C ILE A 180 -6.28 1.03 19.77
N ARG A 181 -5.31 1.81 20.26
CA ARG A 181 -5.34 2.44 21.59
C ARG A 181 -6.49 3.44 21.74
N ARG A 182 -6.74 4.27 20.73
CA ARG A 182 -7.84 5.25 20.73
C ARG A 182 -9.20 4.57 20.75
N SER A 183 -9.37 3.57 19.90
CA SER A 183 -10.65 2.87 19.84
C SER A 183 -10.93 2.04 21.10
N MET A 184 -9.92 1.69 21.93
CA MET A 184 -10.09 0.99 23.23
C MET A 184 -10.65 1.87 24.35
N ARG A 185 -10.61 3.20 24.21
CA ARG A 185 -11.14 4.12 25.23
C ARG A 185 -12.65 4.37 25.09
N TYR A 186 -13.29 3.81 24.07
CA TYR A 186 -14.72 3.88 23.81
C TYR A 186 -15.32 2.47 23.80
#